data_AF-X1M9N5-F1
#
_entry.id   AF-X1M9N5-F1
#
_cell.length_a   1.000
_cell.length_b   1.000
_cell.length_c   1.000
_cell.angle_alpha   90.00
_cell.angle_beta   90.00
_cell.angle_gamma   90.00
#
_symmetry.space_group_name_H-M   'P 1'
#
loop_
_entity.id
_entity.type
_entity.pdbx_description
1 polymer ?
#
loop_
_entity_poly.entity_id
_entity_poly.type
_entity_poly.pdbx_seq_one_letter_code
_entity_poly.pdbx_strand_id
1 'polypeptide(L)' 'MKQKAKAVVLNARDNVATALADLEAGTSLELEVGGKYHVVSSETDHSTLANASSC' A
#
# COMPACT_ATOMS: atom_id res chain seq x y z
N MET A 1 21.10 8.90 5.75
CA MET A 1 19.89 8.91 6.59
C MET A 1 19.03 7.72 6.16
N LYS A 2 18.82 6.71 7.02
CA LYS A 2 17.91 5.58 6.73
C LYS A 2 16.50 6.16 6.69
N GLN A 3 15.86 6.19 5.51
CA GLN A 3 14.45 6.57 5.43
C GLN A 3 13.67 5.58 6.29
N LYS A 4 12.92 6.07 7.29
CA LYS A 4 12.05 5.21 8.09
C LYS A 4 11.04 4.57 7.14
N ALA A 5 10.89 3.25 7.20
CA ALA A 5 9.92 2.53 6.39
C ALA A 5 8.53 3.14 6.59
N LYS A 6 7.79 3.39 5.51
CA LYS A 6 6.46 4.01 5.56
C LYS A 6 5.33 3.03 5.90
N ALA A 7 5.63 1.73 5.88
CA ALA A 7 4.74 0.65 6.28
C ALA A 7 5.54 -0.54 6.84
N VAL A 8 4.87 -1.39 7.62
CA VAL A 8 5.48 -2.55 8.29
C VAL A 8 4.66 -3.82 8.04
N VAL A 9 5.36 -4.93 7.79
CA VAL A 9 4.79 -6.28 7.73
C VAL A 9 5.11 -6.99 9.05
N LEU A 10 4.10 -7.51 9.74
CA LEU A 10 4.29 -8.07 11.09
C LEU A 10 4.85 -9.50 11.03
N ASN A 11 4.37 -10.34 10.10
CA ASN A 11 4.93 -11.67 9.84
C ASN A 11 5.35 -11.82 8.38
N ALA A 12 6.44 -12.54 8.13
CA ALA A 12 6.94 -12.78 6.78
C ALA A 12 5.99 -13.57 5.85
N ARG A 13 4.93 -14.18 6.41
CA ARG A 13 3.88 -14.87 5.65
C ARG A 13 2.64 -14.01 5.40
N ASP A 14 2.58 -12.82 5.99
CA ASP A 14 1.45 -11.92 5.82
C ASP A 14 1.46 -11.36 4.39
N ASN A 15 0.28 -11.29 3.82
CA ASN A 15 0.00 -10.60 2.56
C ASN A 15 -0.50 -9.16 2.79
N VAL A 16 -0.44 -8.67 4.04
CA VAL A 16 -0.92 -7.36 4.46
C VAL A 16 0.21 -6.60 5.15
N ALA A 17 0.27 -5.28 4.93
CA ALA A 17 1.18 -4.37 5.62
C ALA A 17 0.37 -3.27 6.33
N THR A 18 0.85 -2.81 7.49
CA THR A 18 0.27 -1.67 8.20
C THR A 18 1.04 -0.41 7.86
N ALA A 19 0.34 0.61 7.35
CA ALA A 19 0.93 1.92 7.08
C ALA A 19 1.28 2.63 8.40
N LEU A 20 2.45 3.29 8.45
CA LEU A 20 2.93 4.03 9.63
C LEU A 20 2.69 5.55 9.50
N ALA A 21 2.21 5.99 8.33
CA ALA A 21 1.82 7.33 8.00
C ALA A 21 0.81 7.27 6.84
N ASP A 22 0.14 8.37 6.55
CA ASP A 22 -0.73 8.46 5.37
C ASP A 22 0.08 8.27 4.08
N LEU A 23 -0.52 7.57 3.13
CA LEU A 23 0.07 7.23 1.86
C LEU A 23 -0.76 7.84 0.73
N GLU A 24 -0.10 8.59 -0.14
CA GLU A 24 -0.74 9.07 -1.36
C GLU A 24 -0.87 7.95 -2.38
N ALA A 25 -1.98 7.93 -3.11
CA ALA A 25 -2.17 7.02 -4.23
C ALA A 25 -1.05 7.19 -5.28
N GLY A 26 -0.60 6.09 -5.86
CA GLY A 26 0.53 6.03 -6.78
C GLY A 26 1.90 5.98 -6.10
N THR A 27 1.98 6.03 -4.77
CA THR A 27 3.27 5.95 -4.05
C THR A 27 3.87 4.55 -4.14
N SER A 28 5.16 4.48 -4.50
CA SER A 28 5.97 3.26 -4.37
C SER A 28 6.59 3.15 -2.98
N LEU A 29 6.52 1.96 -2.39
CA LEU A 29 6.95 1.63 -1.04
C LEU A 29 7.98 0.52 -1.05
N GLU A 30 9.07 0.69 -0.29
CA GLU A 30 9.99 -0.39 0.03
C GLU A 30 9.54 -1.06 1.35
N LEU A 31 9.27 -2.36 1.30
CA LEU A 31 8.90 -3.19 2.43
C LEU A 31 9.99 -4.22 2.71
N GLU A 32 10.39 -4.35 3.97
CA GLU A 32 11.28 -5.43 4.40
C GLU A 32 10.44 -6.63 4.87
N VAL A 33 10.57 -7.76 4.20
CA VAL A 33 9.84 -9.00 4.51
C VAL A 33 10.84 -10.14 4.60
N GLY A 34 10.99 -10.71 5.81
CA GLY A 34 11.91 -11.84 6.04
C GLY A 34 13.38 -11.54 5.65
N GLY A 35 13.83 -10.30 5.83
CA GLY A 35 15.19 -9.86 5.50
C GLY A 35 15.43 -9.55 4.01
N LYS A 36 14.37 -9.49 3.20
CA LYS A 36 14.41 -9.06 1.79
C LYS A 36 13.59 -7.80 1.60
N TYR A 37 14.06 -6.90 0.73
CA TYR A 37 13.33 -5.69 0.36
C TYR A 37 12.49 -5.92 -0.89
N HIS A 38 11.23 -5.49 -0.84
CA HIS A 38 10.26 -5.58 -1.93
C HIS A 38 9.73 -4.18 -2.24
N VAL A 39 9.62 -3.84 -3.52
CA VAL A 39 8.99 -2.59 -3.97
C VAL A 39 7.54 -2.88 -4.34
N VAL A 40 6.61 -2.15 -3.75
CA VAL A 40 5.17 -2.26 -4.00
C VAL A 40 4.61 -0.90 -4.36
N SER A 41 3.76 -0.83 -5.38
CA SER A 41 3.07 0.40 -5.77
C SER A 41 1.67 0.42 -5.15
N SER A 42 1.32 1.55 -4.53
CA SER A 42 -0.01 1.77 -3.96
C SER A 42 -0.94 2.24 -5.07
N GLU A 43 -1.87 1.42 -5.52
CA GLU A 43 -2.86 1.79 -6.53
C GLU A 43 -4.24 1.90 -5.87
N THR A 44 -4.96 2.98 -6.16
CA THR A 44 -6.37 3.11 -5.79
C THR A 44 -7.23 2.80 -7.00
N ASP A 45 -8.07 1.78 -6.91
CA ASP A 45 -9.13 1.53 -7.87
C ASP A 45 -10.17 2.66 -7.82
N HIS A 46 -10.03 3.66 -8.70
CA HIS A 46 -11.01 4.71 -8.84
C HIS A 46 -12.20 4.19 -9.67
N SER A 47 -13.05 3.38 -9.04
CA SER A 47 -14.31 2.93 -9.62
C SER A 47 -15.36 4.04 -9.52
N THR A 48 -15.62 4.74 -10.63
CA THR A 48 -16.80 5.62 -10.74
C THR A 48 -18.05 4.77 -10.94
N LEU A 49 -18.75 4.46 -9.84
CA LEU A 49 -20.08 3.85 -9.91
C LEU A 49 -21.08 4.86 -10.49
N ALA A 50 -21.24 4.86 -11.81
CA ALA A 50 -22.29 5.60 -12.50
C ALA A 50 -23.59 4.78 -12.51
N ASN A 51 -24.33 4.75 -11.40
CA ASN A 51 -25.71 4.24 -11.41
C ASN A 51 -26.68 5.41 -11.65
N ALA A 52 -26.84 5.79 -12.92
CA ALA A 52 -27.94 6.65 -13.32
C ALA A 52 -29.26 5.86 -13.19
N SER A 53 -29.96 6.04 -12.07
CA SER A 53 -31.39 5.71 -11.96
C SER A 53 -32.16 6.61 -12.91
N SER A 54 -32.65 6.05 -14.02
CA SER A 54 -33.75 6.65 -14.77
C SER A 54 -35.05 6.21 -14.12
N CYS A 55 -35.78 7.14 -13.51
CA CYS A 55 -37.23 7.05 -13.37
C CYS A 55 -37.89 7.26 -14.74
#